data_AF-A0A3R5XY60-F1
#
_entry.id   AF-A0A3R5XY60-F1
#
_cell.length_a   1.000
_cell.length_b   1.000
_cell.length_c   1.000
_cell.angle_alpha   90.00
_cell.angle_beta   90.00
_cell.angle_gamma   90.00
#
_symmetry.space_group_name_H-M   'P 1'
#
loop_
_entity.id
_entity.type
_entity.pdbx_description
1 polymer ?
#
loop_
_entity_poly.entity_id
_entity_poly.type
_entity_poly.pdbx_seq_one_letter_code
_entity_poly.pdbx_strand_id
1 'polypeptide(L)'
;MSIVLKNTNFAVSALAYDLDQTGQPAQLIVTDYTGFSQSGRFMAVIWSGGTASPLDDPEREIVELVPFGFPGFESTFNCYGGKEGTQKRNWAAGSRIAHVITAGKLDELEAEIGLKADTASAERIGTVSVKSADYSMNGAERAVIVNAGASAVRITLPEPAANTGRVFIVKRIDAGAAEVRVSAKSGELIDTQSADILLPSQWDRVQLISNGTDWYTV
;
A
#
# COMPACT_ATOMS: atom_id res chain seq x y z
N MET A 1 6.61 -3.85 -0.45
CA MET A 1 5.17 -4.04 -0.21
C MET A 1 4.56 -4.67 -1.44
N SER A 2 3.98 -5.87 -1.33
CA SER A 2 3.18 -6.46 -2.40
C SER A 2 1.71 -6.12 -2.18
N ILE A 3 0.98 -5.83 -3.27
CA ILE A 3 -0.48 -5.79 -3.25
C ILE A 3 -0.93 -7.25 -3.41
N VAL A 4 -1.51 -7.83 -2.36
CA VAL A 4 -2.07 -9.19 -2.42
C VAL A 4 -3.52 -9.08 -2.88
N LEU A 5 -3.77 -9.32 -4.17
CA LEU A 5 -5.12 -9.48 -4.69
C LEU A 5 -5.66 -10.86 -4.29
N LYS A 6 -6.93 -10.93 -3.89
CA LYS A 6 -7.57 -12.18 -3.42
C LYS A 6 -8.00 -13.12 -4.56
N ASN A 7 -7.58 -12.85 -5.80
CA ASN A 7 -8.17 -13.41 -7.00
C ASN A 7 -7.06 -14.06 -7.83
N THR A 8 -7.13 -15.38 -8.04
CA THR A 8 -6.06 -16.10 -8.74
C THR A 8 -6.22 -16.17 -10.26
N ASN A 9 -7.43 -16.04 -10.83
CA ASN A 9 -7.62 -16.12 -12.29
C ASN A 9 -8.93 -15.45 -12.78
N PHE A 10 -8.91 -15.01 -14.04
CA PHE A 10 -10.09 -14.62 -14.85
C PHE A 10 -10.94 -15.86 -15.16
N ALA A 11 -11.54 -16.46 -14.12
CA ALA A 11 -12.36 -17.65 -14.26
C ALA A 11 -13.55 -17.39 -15.20
N VAL A 12 -13.75 -18.25 -16.19
CA VAL A 12 -14.93 -18.27 -17.06
C VAL A 12 -15.44 -19.70 -17.16
N SER A 13 -16.75 -19.89 -17.07
CA SER A 13 -17.40 -21.20 -17.10
C SER A 13 -18.88 -21.06 -17.51
N ALA A 14 -19.63 -22.14 -17.39
CA ALA A 14 -21.07 -22.17 -17.58
C ALA A 14 -21.77 -22.84 -16.39
N LEU A 15 -23.05 -22.52 -16.19
CA LEU A 15 -23.88 -23.19 -15.21
C LEU A 15 -24.13 -24.64 -15.66
N ALA A 16 -23.84 -25.60 -14.79
CA ALA A 16 -24.08 -27.02 -15.05
C ALA A 16 -25.57 -27.38 -14.96
N TYR A 17 -26.35 -26.62 -14.19
CA TYR A 17 -27.78 -26.80 -13.95
C TYR A 17 -28.50 -25.45 -13.92
N ASP A 18 -29.82 -25.48 -14.02
CA ASP A 18 -30.65 -24.30 -13.79
C ASP A 18 -30.41 -23.75 -12.38
N LEU A 19 -30.14 -22.45 -12.29
CA LEU A 19 -30.04 -21.73 -11.04
C LEU A 19 -31.42 -21.18 -10.69
N ASP A 20 -32.07 -21.79 -9.71
CA ASP A 20 -33.25 -21.22 -9.06
C ASP A 20 -32.84 -20.39 -7.85
N GLN A 21 -33.11 -19.08 -7.93
CA GLN A 21 -32.80 -18.15 -6.86
C GLN A 21 -34.02 -17.82 -5.98
N THR A 22 -35.15 -18.54 -6.08
CA THR A 22 -36.29 -18.34 -5.17
C THR A 22 -35.90 -18.54 -3.70
N GLY A 23 -35.03 -19.51 -3.41
CA GLY A 23 -34.40 -19.72 -2.10
C GLY A 23 -33.09 -18.93 -1.91
N GLN A 24 -32.68 -18.72 -0.65
CA GLN A 24 -31.38 -18.12 -0.31
C GLN A 24 -30.68 -18.89 0.83
N PRO A 25 -29.38 -19.22 0.70
CA PRO A 25 -28.58 -19.11 -0.53
C PRO A 25 -29.13 -20.01 -1.65
N ALA A 26 -28.98 -19.58 -2.90
CA ALA A 26 -29.24 -20.44 -4.04
C ALA A 26 -28.05 -21.36 -4.28
N GLN A 27 -28.26 -22.58 -4.77
CA GLN A 27 -27.17 -23.47 -5.12
C GLN A 27 -26.76 -23.26 -6.58
N LEU A 28 -25.55 -22.76 -6.80
CA LEU A 28 -24.98 -22.58 -8.12
C LEU A 28 -23.90 -23.63 -8.35
N ILE A 29 -23.98 -24.35 -9.48
CA ILE A 29 -22.99 -25.35 -9.86
C ILE A 29 -22.43 -24.99 -11.23
N VAL A 30 -21.09 -24.96 -11.35
CA VAL A 30 -20.40 -24.65 -12.61
C VAL A 30 -19.86 -25.92 -13.28
N THR A 31 -19.70 -25.90 -14.61
CA THR A 31 -19.15 -27.02 -15.38
C THR A 31 -17.64 -27.18 -15.18
N ASP A 32 -16.92 -26.07 -15.16
CA ASP A 32 -15.49 -25.99 -14.83
C ASP A 32 -15.29 -25.03 -13.65
N TYR A 33 -14.69 -25.54 -12.56
CA TYR A 33 -14.44 -24.80 -11.32
C TYR A 33 -12.98 -24.38 -11.15
N THR A 34 -12.07 -24.84 -12.02
CA THR A 34 -10.62 -24.72 -11.83
C THR A 34 -10.13 -23.28 -11.74
N GLY A 35 -10.83 -22.35 -12.40
CA GLY A 35 -10.53 -20.93 -12.33
C GLY A 35 -11.11 -20.21 -11.10
N PHE A 36 -12.12 -20.76 -10.43
CA PHE A 36 -12.83 -20.09 -9.34
C PHE A 36 -12.14 -20.25 -8.00
N SER A 37 -12.25 -19.23 -7.13
CA SER A 37 -11.71 -19.30 -5.78
C SER A 37 -12.42 -20.40 -4.99
N GLN A 38 -11.63 -21.26 -4.35
CA GLN A 38 -12.12 -22.32 -3.47
C GLN A 38 -12.10 -21.89 -1.99
N SER A 39 -11.92 -20.60 -1.72
CA SER A 39 -12.00 -20.03 -0.37
C SER A 39 -12.58 -18.61 -0.37
N GLY A 40 -13.17 -18.22 0.76
CA GLY A 40 -13.71 -16.88 0.96
C GLY A 40 -14.93 -16.56 0.09
N ARG A 41 -15.34 -15.29 0.09
CA ARG A 41 -16.40 -14.77 -0.78
C ARG A 41 -15.78 -14.09 -2.00
N PHE A 42 -16.41 -14.21 -3.16
CA PHE A 42 -16.00 -13.50 -4.37
C PHE A 42 -17.21 -13.14 -5.24
N MET A 43 -17.01 -12.22 -6.17
CA MET A 43 -18.06 -11.72 -7.07
C MET A 43 -17.98 -12.39 -8.44
N ALA A 44 -19.11 -12.68 -9.04
CA ALA A 44 -19.19 -13.19 -10.41
C ALA A 44 -20.31 -12.49 -11.18
N VAL A 45 -20.20 -12.49 -12.51
CA VAL A 45 -21.28 -12.08 -13.40
C VAL A 45 -21.84 -13.31 -14.10
N ILE A 46 -23.16 -13.44 -14.13
CA ILE A 46 -23.90 -14.44 -14.91
C ILE A 46 -24.56 -13.72 -16.07
N TRP A 47 -24.53 -14.32 -17.25
CA TRP A 47 -25.18 -13.81 -18.46
C TRP A 47 -25.62 -14.94 -19.38
N SER A 48 -26.49 -14.62 -20.33
CA SER A 48 -27.08 -15.58 -21.27
C SER A 48 -26.01 -16.25 -22.12
N GLY A 49 -26.05 -17.59 -22.18
CA GLY A 49 -25.14 -18.38 -23.02
C GLY A 49 -25.26 -18.09 -24.52
N GLY A 50 -26.36 -17.47 -24.96
CA GLY A 50 -26.59 -17.03 -26.34
C GLY A 50 -25.91 -15.70 -26.69
N THR A 51 -25.31 -15.01 -25.73
CA THR A 51 -24.62 -13.72 -25.94
C THR A 51 -23.10 -13.88 -25.80
N ALA A 52 -22.36 -13.05 -26.53
CA ALA A 52 -20.90 -13.17 -26.60
C ALA A 52 -20.22 -12.77 -25.29
N SER A 53 -20.66 -11.67 -24.69
CA SER A 53 -20.12 -11.12 -23.46
C SER A 53 -21.22 -10.66 -22.49
N PRO A 54 -20.90 -10.46 -21.21
CA PRO A 54 -21.85 -9.88 -20.27
C PRO A 54 -22.32 -8.48 -20.70
N LEU A 55 -21.51 -7.68 -21.39
CA LEU A 55 -21.91 -6.32 -21.81
C LEU A 55 -23.06 -6.34 -22.82
N ASP A 56 -23.15 -7.41 -23.62
CA ASP A 56 -24.20 -7.57 -24.64
C ASP A 56 -25.52 -8.06 -24.04
N ASP A 57 -25.50 -8.44 -22.76
CA ASP A 57 -26.66 -8.93 -22.03
C ASP A 57 -27.19 -7.83 -21.06
N PRO A 58 -28.29 -7.13 -21.39
CA PRO A 58 -28.90 -6.17 -20.49
C PRO A 58 -29.46 -6.84 -19.23
N GLU A 59 -29.68 -8.15 -19.28
CA GLU A 59 -30.23 -8.99 -18.22
C GLU A 59 -29.17 -9.64 -17.33
N ARG A 60 -27.88 -9.40 -17.61
CA ARG A 60 -26.76 -9.90 -16.78
C ARG A 60 -26.97 -9.61 -15.30
N GLU A 61 -26.49 -10.52 -14.48
CA GLU A 61 -26.61 -10.41 -13.03
C GLU A 61 -25.23 -10.53 -12.39
N ILE A 62 -24.98 -9.68 -11.40
CA ILE A 62 -23.81 -9.80 -10.53
C ILE A 62 -24.24 -10.54 -9.26
N VAL A 63 -23.49 -11.58 -8.92
CA VAL A 63 -23.76 -12.47 -7.79
C VAL A 63 -22.54 -12.51 -6.85
N GLU A 64 -22.80 -12.68 -5.56
CA GLU A 64 -21.75 -13.04 -4.60
C GLU A 64 -21.76 -14.57 -4.41
N LEU A 65 -20.60 -15.20 -4.55
CA LEU A 65 -20.42 -16.63 -4.40
C LEU A 65 -19.56 -16.97 -3.18
N VAL A 66 -19.94 -18.04 -2.49
CA VAL A 66 -19.17 -18.67 -1.42
C VAL A 66 -19.02 -20.15 -1.74
N PRO A 67 -17.79 -20.69 -1.84
CA PRO A 67 -17.58 -22.13 -2.05
C PRO A 67 -18.32 -22.95 -1.01
N PHE A 68 -18.89 -24.09 -1.42
CA PHE A 68 -19.58 -24.99 -0.49
C PHE A 68 -18.62 -25.55 0.58
N GLY A 69 -17.34 -25.74 0.22
CA GLY A 69 -16.25 -26.00 1.17
C GLY A 69 -16.11 -27.47 1.60
N PHE A 70 -16.81 -28.39 0.93
CA PHE A 70 -16.71 -29.83 1.18
C PHE A 70 -15.99 -30.54 0.03
N PRO A 71 -15.12 -31.53 0.32
CA PRO A 71 -14.47 -32.34 -0.71
C PRO A 71 -15.48 -33.00 -1.64
N GLY A 72 -15.25 -32.91 -2.96
CA GLY A 72 -16.15 -33.43 -3.99
C GLY A 72 -17.28 -32.47 -4.40
N PHE A 73 -17.32 -31.25 -3.84
CA PHE A 73 -18.28 -30.20 -4.18
C PHE A 73 -17.59 -28.90 -4.62
N GLU A 74 -16.39 -28.98 -5.18
CA GLU A 74 -15.57 -27.83 -5.60
C GLU A 74 -16.22 -27.00 -6.72
N SER A 75 -17.17 -27.59 -7.46
CA SER A 75 -18.00 -26.90 -8.46
C SER A 75 -19.24 -26.22 -7.89
N THR A 76 -19.52 -26.40 -6.60
CA THR A 76 -20.74 -25.93 -5.94
C THR A 76 -20.47 -24.69 -5.11
N PHE A 77 -21.32 -23.68 -5.30
CA PHE A 77 -21.25 -22.40 -4.61
C PHE A 77 -22.62 -22.03 -4.03
N ASN A 78 -22.60 -21.49 -2.81
CA ASN A 78 -23.72 -20.72 -2.29
C ASN A 78 -23.76 -19.38 -3.02
N CYS A 79 -24.87 -19.10 -3.69
CA CYS A 79 -25.07 -17.93 -4.53
C CYS A 79 -26.04 -16.95 -3.88
N TYR A 80 -25.63 -15.68 -3.87
CA TYR A 80 -26.43 -14.54 -3.42
C TYR A 80 -26.55 -13.54 -4.56
N GLY A 81 -27.71 -13.53 -5.22
CA GLY A 81 -27.97 -12.72 -6.40
C GLY A 81 -28.24 -11.23 -6.18
N GLY A 82 -28.40 -10.52 -7.28
CA GLY A 82 -28.82 -9.11 -7.35
C GLY A 82 -27.84 -8.11 -6.71
N LYS A 83 -26.53 -8.32 -6.89
CA LYS A 83 -25.50 -7.42 -6.36
C LYS A 83 -25.26 -6.25 -7.30
N GLU A 84 -24.65 -5.18 -6.77
CA GLU A 84 -24.22 -4.00 -7.53
C GLU A 84 -25.32 -3.38 -8.41
N GLY A 85 -26.57 -3.40 -7.91
CA GLY A 85 -27.72 -2.81 -8.61
C GLY A 85 -28.29 -3.67 -9.75
N THR A 86 -27.73 -4.86 -10.00
CA THR A 86 -28.32 -5.83 -10.92
C THR A 86 -29.56 -6.50 -10.32
N GLN A 87 -30.46 -7.02 -11.17
CA GLN A 87 -31.66 -7.70 -10.71
C GLN A 87 -31.43 -9.19 -10.55
N LYS A 88 -31.82 -9.71 -9.38
CA LYS A 88 -31.82 -11.13 -9.08
C LYS A 88 -32.79 -11.88 -10.01
N ARG A 89 -32.34 -12.97 -10.64
CA ARG A 89 -33.17 -13.80 -11.53
C ARG A 89 -32.75 -15.27 -11.55
N ASN A 90 -33.62 -16.10 -12.12
CA ASN A 90 -33.27 -17.49 -12.41
C ASN A 90 -32.49 -17.57 -13.72
N TRP A 91 -31.51 -18.46 -13.77
CA TRP A 91 -30.64 -18.65 -14.95
C TRP A 91 -30.71 -20.09 -15.41
N ALA A 92 -30.81 -20.31 -16.72
CA ALA A 92 -30.84 -21.65 -17.28
C ALA A 92 -29.44 -22.29 -17.27
N ALA A 93 -29.38 -23.62 -17.26
CA ALA A 93 -28.18 -24.38 -17.53
C ALA A 93 -27.54 -23.92 -18.85
N GLY A 94 -26.20 -23.86 -18.89
CA GLY A 94 -25.46 -23.31 -20.02
C GLY A 94 -25.36 -21.78 -20.06
N SER A 95 -26.05 -21.06 -19.16
CA SER A 95 -25.74 -19.63 -18.92
C SER A 95 -24.28 -19.49 -18.52
N ARG A 96 -23.62 -18.43 -18.99
CA ARG A 96 -22.19 -18.22 -18.76
C ARG A 96 -21.98 -17.51 -17.44
N ILE A 97 -20.86 -17.80 -16.80
CA ILE A 97 -20.45 -17.16 -15.56
C ILE A 97 -18.96 -16.85 -15.58
N ALA A 98 -18.58 -15.71 -15.04
CA ALA A 98 -17.20 -15.30 -14.93
C ALA A 98 -16.94 -14.55 -13.64
N HIS A 99 -15.74 -14.73 -13.09
CA HIS A 99 -15.24 -13.88 -12.04
C HIS A 99 -15.07 -12.46 -12.59
N VAL A 100 -15.59 -11.46 -11.89
CA VAL A 100 -15.39 -10.05 -12.23
C VAL A 100 -14.56 -9.34 -11.18
N ILE A 101 -13.64 -8.50 -11.65
CA ILE A 101 -13.16 -7.38 -10.83
C ILE A 101 -14.26 -6.33 -10.93
N THR A 102 -15.00 -6.16 -9.85
CA THR A 102 -16.09 -5.19 -9.83
C THR A 102 -15.58 -3.77 -9.66
N ALA A 103 -16.43 -2.78 -9.94
CA ALA A 103 -16.09 -1.38 -9.69
C ALA A 103 -15.67 -1.15 -8.23
N GLY A 104 -16.37 -1.79 -7.28
CA GLY A 104 -16.00 -1.70 -5.86
C GLY A 104 -14.60 -2.27 -5.56
N LYS A 105 -14.12 -3.28 -6.30
CA LYS A 105 -12.75 -3.79 -6.16
C LYS A 105 -11.70 -2.85 -6.76
N LEU A 106 -12.05 -2.07 -7.78
CA LEU A 106 -11.18 -1.01 -8.30
C LEU A 106 -11.10 0.16 -7.31
N ASP A 107 -12.20 0.53 -6.66
CA ASP A 107 -12.21 1.57 -5.62
C ASP A 107 -11.34 1.17 -4.42
N GLU A 108 -11.42 -0.10 -3.98
CA GLU A 108 -10.54 -0.64 -2.93
C GLU A 108 -9.05 -0.57 -3.34
N LEU A 109 -8.75 -0.88 -4.60
CA LEU A 109 -7.39 -0.80 -5.13
C LEU A 109 -6.89 0.64 -5.19
N GLU A 110 -7.71 1.57 -5.65
CA GLU A 110 -7.38 3.00 -5.69
C GLU A 110 -7.09 3.53 -4.29
N ALA A 111 -7.93 3.20 -3.30
CA ALA A 111 -7.72 3.59 -1.91
C ALA A 111 -6.40 3.03 -1.34
N GLU A 112 -6.12 1.75 -1.56
CA GLU A 112 -4.88 1.10 -1.11
C GLU A 112 -3.63 1.67 -1.78
N ILE A 113 -3.71 1.97 -3.09
CA ILE A 113 -2.64 2.62 -3.83
C ILE A 113 -2.40 4.03 -3.27
N GLY A 114 -3.47 4.81 -3.05
CA GLY A 114 -3.41 6.14 -2.46
C GLY A 114 -2.72 6.12 -1.10
N LEU A 115 -3.17 5.27 -0.18
CA LEU A 115 -2.58 5.15 1.16
C LEU A 115 -1.09 4.76 1.13
N LYS A 116 -0.69 3.84 0.25
CA LYS A 116 0.71 3.41 0.13
C LYS A 116 1.57 4.47 -0.57
N ALA A 117 1.05 5.14 -1.59
CA ALA A 117 1.71 6.26 -2.22
C ALA A 117 1.90 7.42 -1.22
N ASP A 118 0.88 7.72 -0.42
CA ASP A 118 0.94 8.74 0.62
C ASP A 118 1.93 8.37 1.72
N THR A 119 1.92 7.12 2.20
CA THR A 119 2.89 6.64 3.20
C THR A 119 4.32 6.67 2.65
N ALA A 120 4.54 6.20 1.41
CA ALA A 120 5.83 6.28 0.76
C ALA A 120 6.27 7.74 0.48
N SER A 121 5.32 8.63 0.22
CA SER A 121 5.59 10.06 0.02
C SER A 121 5.86 10.79 1.33
N ALA A 122 5.22 10.40 2.44
CA ALA A 122 5.46 10.96 3.78
C ALA A 122 6.82 10.51 4.34
N GLU A 123 7.20 9.25 4.13
CA GLU A 123 8.58 8.81 4.39
C GLU A 123 9.58 9.53 3.49
N ARG A 124 9.20 9.84 2.25
CA ARG A 124 10.09 10.49 1.30
C ARG A 124 10.22 11.97 1.58
N ILE A 125 9.16 12.74 1.84
CA ILE A 125 9.16 14.19 2.08
C ILE A 125 9.40 14.48 3.57
N GLY A 126 10.61 14.23 4.04
CA GLY A 126 10.97 14.61 5.41
C GLY A 126 10.80 16.12 5.65
N THR A 127 10.54 16.48 6.90
CA THR A 127 10.20 17.85 7.32
C THR A 127 11.42 18.76 7.37
N VAL A 128 11.19 20.08 7.35
CA VAL A 128 12.21 21.07 7.70
C VAL A 128 11.85 21.65 9.05
N SER A 129 12.77 21.59 10.00
CA SER A 129 12.57 22.14 11.34
C SER A 129 13.59 23.24 11.65
N VAL A 130 13.19 24.21 12.49
CA VAL A 130 14.09 25.21 13.05
C VAL A 130 14.32 24.88 14.53
N LYS A 131 15.58 24.87 14.96
CA LYS A 131 15.98 24.56 16.33
C LYS A 131 16.89 25.64 16.89
N SER A 132 16.73 25.94 18.18
CA SER A 132 17.55 26.90 18.93
C SER A 132 18.11 26.31 20.23
N ALA A 133 18.06 24.99 20.35
CA ALA A 133 18.54 24.22 21.49
C ALA A 133 18.91 22.82 20.99
N ASP A 134 19.58 22.04 21.84
CA ASP A 134 19.99 20.68 21.53
C ASP A 134 18.81 19.83 21.03
N TYR A 135 19.05 19.05 19.99
CA TYR A 135 18.01 18.27 19.33
C TYR A 135 18.54 16.94 18.78
N SER A 136 17.85 15.85 19.10
CA SER A 136 18.10 14.53 18.51
C SER A 136 17.06 14.24 17.45
N MET A 137 17.53 14.06 16.21
CA MET A 137 16.69 13.75 15.06
C MET A 137 16.14 12.33 15.17
N ASN A 138 14.90 12.12 14.69
CA ASN A 138 14.27 10.80 14.66
C ASN A 138 14.22 10.19 13.24
N GLY A 139 14.71 10.93 12.23
CA GLY A 139 14.72 10.51 10.82
C GLY A 139 13.54 11.01 10.00
N ALA A 140 12.57 11.71 10.63
CA ALA A 140 11.46 12.35 9.94
C ALA A 140 11.85 13.67 9.28
N GLU A 141 12.93 14.32 9.72
CA GLU A 141 13.43 15.54 9.09
C GLU A 141 14.20 15.23 7.80
N ARG A 142 14.19 16.16 6.85
CA ARG A 142 15.21 16.24 5.78
C ARG A 142 16.24 17.31 6.07
N ALA A 143 15.83 18.37 6.78
CA ALA A 143 16.71 19.45 7.13
C ALA A 143 16.42 20.00 8.53
N VAL A 144 17.49 20.33 9.24
CA VAL A 144 17.45 21.07 10.50
C VAL A 144 18.17 22.40 10.30
N ILE A 145 17.42 23.47 10.46
CA ILE A 145 17.90 24.84 10.45
C ILE A 145 18.17 25.24 11.89
N VAL A 146 19.38 25.73 12.19
CA VAL A 146 19.81 25.96 13.57
C VAL A 146 20.15 27.42 13.82
N ASN A 147 19.58 27.96 14.89
CA ASN A 147 19.89 29.27 15.44
C ASN A 147 20.55 29.07 16.82
N ALA A 148 21.88 29.03 16.87
CA ALA A 148 22.64 28.80 18.10
C ALA A 148 22.75 30.06 18.97
N GLY A 149 22.87 31.24 18.35
CA GLY A 149 22.96 32.50 19.07
C GLY A 149 24.19 32.55 19.98
N ALA A 150 23.97 32.64 21.29
CA ALA A 150 25.03 32.78 22.28
C ALA A 150 25.47 31.45 22.94
N SER A 151 24.81 30.34 22.65
CA SER A 151 25.12 29.03 23.27
C SER A 151 25.25 27.95 22.21
N ALA A 152 26.23 27.06 22.36
CA ALA A 152 26.45 25.99 21.40
C ALA A 152 25.23 25.07 21.37
N VAL A 153 24.84 24.66 20.16
CA VAL A 153 23.69 23.75 19.95
C VAL A 153 24.19 22.47 19.31
N ARG A 154 23.85 21.34 19.92
CA ARG A 154 24.11 20.00 19.38
C ARG A 154 22.90 19.48 18.62
N ILE A 155 23.11 19.11 17.37
CA ILE A 155 22.16 18.32 16.56
C ILE A 155 22.69 16.90 16.46
N THR A 156 22.00 15.96 17.09
CA THR A 156 22.34 14.53 17.01
C THR A 156 21.60 13.90 15.84
N LEU A 157 22.35 13.29 14.93
CA LEU A 157 21.84 12.56 13.76
C LEU A 157 21.01 11.35 14.18
N PRO A 158 20.08 10.86 13.34
CA PRO A 158 19.33 9.65 13.64
C PRO A 158 20.22 8.40 13.46
N GLU A 159 19.66 7.23 13.77
CA GLU A 159 20.33 5.95 13.55
C GLU A 159 20.63 5.73 12.06
N PRO A 160 21.88 5.48 11.62
CA PRO A 160 22.19 5.32 10.21
C PRO A 160 21.54 4.08 9.60
N ALA A 161 21.45 2.97 10.34
CA ALA A 161 20.84 1.72 9.89
C ALA A 161 19.35 1.85 9.54
N ALA A 162 18.63 2.73 10.23
CA ALA A 162 17.22 3.02 9.94
C ALA A 162 17.04 4.04 8.80
N ASN A 163 18.14 4.64 8.31
CA ASN A 163 18.13 5.76 7.38
C ASN A 163 19.08 5.53 6.18
N THR A 164 19.39 4.28 5.83
CA THR A 164 20.27 3.94 4.69
C THR A 164 19.85 4.65 3.40
N GLY A 165 20.82 5.32 2.75
CA GLY A 165 20.62 6.08 1.52
C GLY A 165 19.90 7.41 1.69
N ARG A 166 19.47 7.78 2.91
CA ARG A 166 18.85 9.07 3.18
C ARG A 166 19.90 10.16 3.34
N VAL A 167 19.54 11.33 2.82
CA VAL A 167 20.32 12.56 2.93
C VAL A 167 19.70 13.49 3.96
N PHE A 168 20.50 13.99 4.89
CA PHE A 168 20.12 15.01 5.86
C PHE A 168 20.95 16.27 5.66
N ILE A 169 20.33 17.42 5.91
CA ILE A 169 20.99 18.72 5.86
C ILE A 169 20.91 19.35 7.24
N VAL A 170 22.04 19.81 7.78
CA VAL A 170 22.06 20.71 8.93
C VAL A 170 22.66 22.02 8.49
N LYS A 171 21.96 23.12 8.73
CA LYS A 171 22.41 24.46 8.35
C LYS A 171 22.30 25.41 9.54
N ARG A 172 23.39 26.12 9.81
CA ARG A 172 23.40 27.23 10.75
C ARG A 172 22.95 28.53 10.06
N ILE A 173 22.14 29.34 10.74
CA ILE A 173 21.55 30.57 10.16
C ILE A 173 21.80 31.85 10.95
N ASP A 174 22.25 31.75 12.19
CA ASP A 174 22.48 32.91 13.06
C ASP A 174 23.92 33.44 12.97
N ALA A 175 24.09 34.72 13.25
CA ALA A 175 25.39 35.39 13.30
C ALA A 175 26.03 35.37 14.70
N GLY A 176 25.54 34.50 15.60
CA GLY A 176 26.03 34.38 16.97
C GLY A 176 27.48 33.92 17.06
N ALA A 177 28.05 33.97 18.27
CA ALA A 177 29.43 33.51 18.49
C ALA A 177 29.52 31.98 18.68
N ALA A 178 28.41 31.32 18.97
CA ALA A 178 28.40 29.90 19.29
C ALA A 178 28.27 29.01 18.06
N GLU A 179 29.01 27.90 18.04
CA GLU A 179 28.98 26.91 16.96
C GLU A 179 27.75 26.00 17.03
N VAL A 180 27.38 25.43 15.88
CA VAL A 180 26.47 24.28 15.82
C VAL A 180 27.32 23.02 15.67
N ARG A 181 27.10 22.05 16.56
CA ARG A 181 27.76 20.75 16.54
C ARG A 181 26.80 19.70 15.99
N VAL A 182 27.17 19.05 14.90
CA VAL A 182 26.43 17.92 14.33
C VAL A 182 27.11 16.64 14.81
N SER A 183 26.40 15.84 15.59
CA SER A 183 26.94 14.65 16.26
C SER A 183 26.30 13.37 15.72
N ALA A 184 27.09 12.31 15.55
CA ALA A 184 26.59 10.94 15.41
C ALA A 184 25.91 10.49 16.73
N LYS A 185 25.09 9.45 16.67
CA LYS A 185 24.15 9.12 17.75
C LYS A 185 24.78 8.30 18.87
N SER A 186 25.48 7.22 18.54
CA SER A 186 25.97 6.24 19.50
C SER A 186 27.13 5.39 18.95
N GLY A 187 28.25 6.05 18.64
CA GLY A 187 29.52 5.36 18.30
C GLY A 187 29.74 5.16 16.80
N GLU A 188 28.80 5.57 15.97
CA GLU A 188 29.01 5.70 14.53
C GLU A 188 29.90 6.92 14.25
N LEU A 189 30.50 6.93 13.07
CA LEU A 189 31.40 7.99 12.63
C LEU A 189 30.83 8.74 11.45
N ILE A 190 31.32 9.97 11.29
CA ILE A 190 31.16 10.80 10.13
C ILE A 190 32.47 10.76 9.34
N ASP A 191 32.38 10.45 8.05
CA ASP A 191 33.48 10.20 7.13
C ASP A 191 34.49 9.17 7.66
N THR A 192 34.02 8.20 8.46
CA THR A 192 34.84 7.18 9.16
C THR A 192 35.93 7.74 10.10
N GLN A 193 35.83 9.03 10.46
CA GLN A 193 36.91 9.74 11.15
C GLN A 193 36.50 10.35 12.49
N SER A 194 35.35 11.02 12.55
CA SER A 194 34.94 11.80 13.72
C SER A 194 33.50 11.53 14.09
N ALA A 195 33.17 11.56 15.38
CA ALA A 195 31.79 11.51 15.82
C ALA A 195 31.05 12.86 15.63
N ASP A 196 31.79 13.95 15.40
CA ASP A 196 31.26 15.31 15.34
C ASP A 196 31.77 16.09 14.10
N ILE A 197 30.90 16.93 13.53
CA ILE A 197 31.23 18.03 12.61
C ILE A 197 30.78 19.36 13.23
N LEU A 198 31.57 20.41 13.04
CA LEU A 198 31.28 21.76 13.55
C LEU A 198 30.91 22.70 12.40
N LEU A 199 29.89 23.52 12.64
CA LEU A 199 29.46 24.62 11.77
C LEU A 199 29.72 25.95 12.50
N PRO A 200 30.94 26.50 12.42
CA PRO A 200 31.40 27.62 13.24
C PRO A 200 30.89 28.99 12.77
N SER A 201 30.39 29.11 11.55
CA SER A 201 29.99 30.39 10.95
C SER A 201 28.53 30.40 10.51
N GLN A 202 27.99 31.61 10.40
CA GLN A 202 26.67 31.82 9.80
C GLN A 202 26.65 31.25 8.37
N TRP A 203 25.56 30.57 8.01
CA TRP A 203 25.32 29.96 6.71
C TRP A 203 26.12 28.69 6.39
N ASP A 204 27.02 28.28 7.29
CA ASP A 204 27.64 26.97 7.21
C ASP A 204 26.57 25.88 7.21
N ARG A 205 26.80 24.88 6.37
CA ARG A 205 25.94 23.72 6.24
C ARG A 205 26.76 22.47 6.04
N VAL A 206 26.20 21.35 6.47
CA VAL A 206 26.68 20.02 6.10
C VAL A 206 25.52 19.23 5.53
N GLN A 207 25.79 18.49 4.47
CA GLN A 207 24.89 17.51 3.91
C GLN A 207 25.52 16.14 4.15
N LEU A 208 24.76 15.21 4.72
CA LEU A 208 25.24 13.88 5.06
C LEU A 208 24.34 12.82 4.44
N ILE A 209 24.92 11.72 3.96
CA ILE A 209 24.23 10.51 3.52
C ILE A 209 24.61 9.33 4.42
N SER A 210 23.64 8.50 4.79
CA SER A 210 23.89 7.25 5.51
C SER A 210 24.18 6.12 4.53
N ASN A 211 25.19 5.30 4.81
CA ASN A 211 25.42 4.03 4.11
C ASN A 211 24.79 2.81 4.84
N GLY A 212 24.07 3.06 5.95
CA GLY A 212 23.49 2.03 6.82
C GLY A 212 24.33 1.67 8.05
N THR A 213 25.56 2.18 8.15
CA THR A 213 26.47 1.97 9.29
C THR A 213 27.01 3.30 9.82
N ASP A 214 27.51 4.15 8.93
CA ASP A 214 28.15 5.44 9.22
C ASP A 214 27.53 6.55 8.35
N TRP A 215 27.90 7.79 8.65
CA TRP A 215 27.52 8.99 7.91
C TRP A 215 28.66 9.49 7.03
N TYR A 216 28.33 9.99 5.84
CA TYR A 216 29.29 10.52 4.88
C TYR A 216 28.88 11.91 4.41
N THR A 217 29.82 12.84 4.36
CA THR A 217 29.56 14.17 3.79
C THR A 217 29.49 14.12 2.26
N VAL A 218 28.65 14.96 1.65
CA VAL A 218 28.44 15.03 0.18
C VAL A 218 28.32 16.46 -0.36
#